data_AF-K0B5W6-F1
#
_entry.id   AF-K0B5W6-F1
#
_cell.length_a   1.000
_cell.length_b   1.000
_cell.length_c   1.000
_cell.angle_alpha   90.00
_cell.angle_beta   90.00
_cell.angle_gamma   90.00
#
_symmetry.space_group_name_H-M   'P 1'
#
loop_
_entity.id
_entity.type
_entity.pdbx_description
1 polymer ?
#
loop_
_entity_poly.entity_id
_entity_poly.type
_entity_poly.pdbx_seq_one_letter_code
_entity_poly.pdbx_strand_id
1 'polypeptide(L)' 'MPKIGTFDGVGFWKNAYAHQRGKLLKKVNVPDDQIVELVNKKYMELPAALRYEIETSGIDKKDLQ' A
#
# COMPACT_ATOMS: atom_id res chain seq x y z
N MET A 1 12.58 20.93 -5.19
CA MET A 1 12.16 19.70 -4.48
C MET A 1 10.99 19.11 -5.26
N PRO A 2 11.08 17.87 -5.79
CA PRO A 2 9.92 17.29 -6.46
C PRO A 2 8.82 17.12 -5.41
N LYS A 3 7.59 17.45 -5.78
CA LYS A 3 6.41 17.20 -4.95
C LYS A 3 6.33 15.68 -4.73
N ILE A 4 6.77 15.20 -3.58
CA ILE A 4 6.56 13.81 -3.17
C ILE A 4 5.04 13.68 -3.09
N GLY A 5 4.44 13.12 -4.14
CA GLY A 5 3.01 12.83 -4.14
C GLY A 5 2.77 11.82 -3.02
N THR A 6 2.17 12.26 -1.92
CA THR A 6 1.77 11.37 -0.84
C THR A 6 0.72 10.41 -1.38
N PHE A 7 1.05 9.14 -1.49
CA PHE A 7 0.09 8.12 -1.89
C PHE A 7 -1.00 8.05 -0.83
N ASP A 8 -2.26 8.28 -1.22
CA ASP A 8 -3.41 8.17 -0.33
C ASP A 8 -3.71 6.69 -0.03
N GLY A 9 -3.01 6.16 0.98
CA GLY A 9 -3.10 4.77 1.40
C GLY A 9 -4.46 4.40 1.98
N VAL A 10 -5.05 5.27 2.81
CA VAL A 10 -6.38 5.05 3.42
C VAL A 10 -7.46 4.97 2.34
N GLY A 11 -7.52 5.97 1.44
CA GLY A 11 -8.51 6.02 0.38
C GLY A 11 -8.29 4.93 -0.67
N PHE A 12 -7.04 4.57 -0.96
CA PHE A 12 -6.75 3.39 -1.78
C PHE A 12 -7.29 2.12 -1.11
N TRP A 13 -6.93 1.84 0.14
CA TRP A 13 -7.30 0.60 0.83
C TRP A 13 -8.81 0.40 0.91
N LYS A 14 -9.57 1.48 1.16
CA LYS A 14 -11.04 1.46 1.22
C LYS A 14 -11.68 0.99 -0.09
N ASN A 15 -11.09 1.34 -1.23
CA ASN A 15 -11.68 1.11 -2.55
C ASN A 15 -11.00 -0.04 -3.33
N ALA A 16 -9.82 -0.48 -2.89
CA ALA A 16 -9.02 -1.50 -3.56
C ALA A 16 -9.46 -2.92 -3.19
N TYR A 17 -9.46 -3.81 -4.18
CA TYR A 17 -9.61 -5.25 -3.97
C TYR A 17 -8.36 -5.88 -3.35
N ALA A 18 -8.50 -7.07 -2.77
CA ALA A 18 -7.40 -7.82 -2.15
C ALA A 18 -6.17 -7.96 -3.06
N HIS A 19 -6.36 -8.23 -4.36
CA HIS A 19 -5.26 -8.37 -5.31
C HIS A 19 -4.52 -7.04 -5.56
N GLN A 20 -5.22 -5.90 -5.55
CA GLN A 20 -4.61 -4.57 -5.73
C GLN A 20 -3.83 -4.15 -4.48
N ARG A 21 -4.38 -4.44 -3.29
CA ARG A 21 -3.66 -4.28 -2.01
C ARG A 21 -2.41 -5.15 -1.97
N GLY A 22 -2.52 -6.39 -2.44
CA GLY A 22 -1.36 -7.29 -2.58
C GLY A 22 -0.29 -6.73 -3.53
N LYS A 23 -0.67 -6.23 -4.72
CA LYS A 23 0.26 -5.57 -5.65
C LYS A 23 0.98 -4.38 -5.00
N LEU A 24 0.27 -3.55 -4.24
CA LEU A 24 0.86 -2.43 -3.50
C LEU A 24 1.91 -2.91 -2.51
N LEU A 25 1.54 -3.90 -1.67
CA LEU A 25 2.44 -4.47 -0.67
C LEU A 25 3.69 -5.08 -1.31
N LYS A 26 3.56 -5.77 -2.45
CA LYS A 26 4.73 -6.26 -3.22
C LYS A 26 5.64 -5.13 -3.70
N LYS A 27 5.06 -4.02 -4.19
CA LYS A 27 5.85 -2.86 -4.67
C LYS A 27 6.62 -2.16 -3.56
N VAL A 28 6.15 -2.23 -2.32
CA VAL A 28 6.89 -1.78 -1.12
C VAL A 28 7.63 -2.95 -0.43
N ASN A 29 8.06 -3.94 -1.21
CA ASN A 29 8.93 -5.04 -0.80
C ASN A 29 8.43 -5.92 0.36
N VAL A 30 7.12 -6.00 0.57
CA VAL A 30 6.55 -6.92 1.58
C VAL A 30 6.63 -8.36 1.05
N PRO A 31 7.15 -9.31 1.85
CA PRO A 31 7.20 -10.72 1.49
C PRO A 31 5.82 -11.34 1.25
N ASP A 32 5.72 -12.25 0.26
CA ASP A 32 4.45 -12.83 -0.18
C ASP A 32 3.67 -13.58 0.93
N ASP A 33 4.38 -14.21 1.86
CA ASP A 33 3.82 -14.87 3.04
C ASP A 33 3.15 -13.88 4.01
N GLN A 34 3.73 -12.69 4.17
CA GLN A 34 3.17 -11.61 4.99
C GLN A 34 2.01 -10.90 4.29
N ILE A 35 2.03 -10.82 2.96
CA ILE A 35 0.98 -10.15 2.20
C ILE A 35 -0.38 -10.75 2.51
N VAL A 36 -0.51 -12.08 2.49
CA VAL A 36 -1.79 -12.78 2.71
C VAL A 36 -2.48 -12.33 4.01
N GLU A 37 -1.70 -12.10 5.07
CA GLU A 37 -2.22 -11.59 6.33
C GLU A 37 -2.58 -10.10 6.24
N LEU A 38 -1.69 -9.28 5.66
CA LEU A 38 -1.83 -7.83 5.64
C LEU A 38 -2.95 -7.33 4.73
N VAL A 39 -3.26 -7.99 3.60
CA VAL A 39 -4.32 -7.51 2.67
C VAL A 39 -5.71 -7.42 3.33
N ASN A 40 -5.93 -8.29 4.33
CA ASN A 40 -7.20 -8.46 5.03
C ASN A 40 -7.36 -7.49 6.22
N LYS A 41 -6.28 -6.83 6.66
CA LYS A 41 -6.31 -5.83 7.73
C LYS A 41 -6.89 -4.51 7.23
N LYS A 42 -7.39 -3.69 8.15
CA LYS A 42 -7.65 -2.27 7.84
C LYS A 42 -6.32 -1.56 7.63
N TYR A 43 -6.30 -0.53 6.79
CA TYR A 43 -5.08 0.23 6.56
C TYR A 43 -4.44 0.74 7.87
N MET A 44 -5.25 1.25 8.81
CA MET A 44 -4.77 1.77 10.09
C MET A 44 -4.17 0.69 11.02
N GLU A 45 -4.45 -0.59 10.75
CA GLU A 45 -3.90 -1.74 11.50
C GLU A 45 -2.57 -2.22 10.91
N LEU A 46 -2.16 -1.68 9.75
CA LEU A 46 -0.83 -1.94 9.20
C LEU A 46 0.25 -1.27 10.06
N PRO A 47 1.45 -1.88 10.15
CA PRO A 47 2.59 -1.27 10.84
C PRO A 47 2.83 0.16 10.39
N ALA A 48 3.13 1.06 11.34
CA ALA A 48 3.33 2.47 11.04
C ALA A 48 4.46 2.71 10.01
N ALA A 49 5.54 1.91 10.10
CA ALA A 49 6.64 1.95 9.14
C ALA A 49 6.17 1.61 7.71
N LEU A 50 5.34 0.57 7.57
CA LEU A 50 4.80 0.16 6.28
C LEU A 50 3.85 1.22 5.70
N ARG A 51 3.01 1.84 6.52
CA ARG A 51 2.16 2.95 6.06
C ARG A 51 2.98 4.13 5.56
N TYR A 52 4.04 4.49 6.29
CA TYR A 52 4.96 5.55 5.87
C TYR A 52 5.64 5.22 4.53
N GLU A 53 6.11 3.98 4.37
CA GLU A 53 6.73 3.52 3.12
C GLU A 53 5.74 3.56 1.95
N ILE A 54 4.50 3.10 2.15
CA ILE A 54 3.42 3.22 1.16
C ILE A 54 3.19 4.68 0.78
N GLU A 55 3.00 5.56 1.76
CA GLU A 55 2.66 6.97 1.57
C GLU A 55 3.79 7.75 0.88
N THR A 56 5.04 7.31 1.03
CA THR A 56 6.23 7.95 0.45
C THR A 56 6.83 7.21 -0.75
N SER A 57 6.22 6.09 -1.17
CA SER A 57 6.73 5.19 -2.22
C SER A 57 6.80 5.82 -3.62
N GLY A 58 6.07 6.90 -3.88
CA GLY A 58 5.94 7.49 -5.22
C GLY A 58 5.17 6.62 -6.23
N ILE A 59 4.49 5.57 -5.76
CA ILE A 59 3.68 4.67 -6.61
C ILE A 59 2.45 5.42 -7.15
N ASP A 60 2.13 5.23 -8.43
CA ASP A 60 0.85 5.70 -9.00
C ASP A 60 -0.22 4.61 -8.84
N LYS A 61 -1.46 5.01 -8.53
CA LYS A 61 -2.60 4.08 -8.43
C LYS A 61 -2.82 3.29 -9.73
N LYS A 62 -2.44 3.84 -10.88
CA LYS A 62 -2.50 3.16 -12.19
C LYS A 62 -1.62 1.92 -12.26
N ASP A 63 -0.52 1.87 -11.49
CA ASP A 63 0.36 0.71 -11.43
C ASP A 63 -0.24 -0.46 -10.63
N LEU A 64 -1.38 -0.22 -9.98
CA LEU A 64 -2.04 -1.15 -9.06
C LEU A 64 -3.38 -1.67 -9.61
N GLN A 65 -3.81 -1.20 -10.80
CA GLN A 65 -4.99 -1.69 -11.49
C GLN A 65 -4.79 -3.11 -12.03
#